data_AF-A0A9E2WWQ6-F1
#
_entry.id   AF-A0A9E2WWQ6-F1
#
_cell.length_a   1.000
_cell.length_b   1.000
_cell.length_c   1.000
_cell.angle_alpha   90.00
_cell.angle_beta   90.00
_cell.angle_gamma   90.00
#
_symmetry.space_group_name_H-M   'P 1'
#
loop_
_entity.id
_entity.type
_entity.pdbx_description
1 polymer ?
#
loop_
_entity_poly.entity_id
_entity_poly.type
_entity_poly.pdbx_seq_one_letter_code
_entity_poly.pdbx_strand_id
1 'polypeptide(L)'
;MRILLLLFFVPFLALSQSIDIKKVRIDGDFTLPNTVPPLDYDNDYKFRTQSKSYIPVKDHPFIEHERTSISASELDQVSAQFASKKNNLDESVYGKKLKSQVTGIQMVGSSTWIGTPEGLFNLDNKGKPQLHKNYGVGGPLSTQINTLAKDSKGTLWVGTPIGLSVLKSDGTWVTIQGAQGLPIENVLCIEVTNEDELWIGTDAGAILYKPYTDGRQWFYRAGKRYLINDEVLEVFVPAEDSAVYFLTGAGISKLSIKSRTLAEKAQTMEDMVNKWHRRLGLVAMCELDDPENPTSAIIPDSPNDGLWTSYHVVAMSLAYGTTGDKKYLESAKEGMRAMIMLQNVSGIPGVIARSVLPVDHPKNGTKGWILTPDKKMIWRDDTSSDEIDGHFFAFYAYWEHIARH
;
A
#
# COMPACT_ATOMS: atom_id res chain seq x y z
N MET A 1 -7.29 11.44 12.44
CA MET A 1 -7.13 11.73 10.99
C MET A 1 -8.31 12.56 10.48
N ARG A 2 -8.57 13.68 11.16
CA ARG A 2 -9.41 14.80 10.73
C ARG A 2 -8.43 15.98 10.69
N ILE A 3 -8.48 16.83 9.67
CA ILE A 3 -7.44 17.79 9.26
C ILE A 3 -6.43 17.17 8.26
N LEU A 4 -6.91 16.78 7.08
CA LEU A 4 -6.10 16.84 5.85
C LEU A 4 -6.97 16.95 4.57
N LEU A 5 -8.18 17.49 4.71
CA LEU A 5 -9.19 17.57 3.64
C LEU A 5 -9.70 19.01 3.42
N LEU A 6 -8.94 20.02 3.85
CA LEU A 6 -9.35 21.42 3.88
C LEU A 6 -8.53 22.35 2.97
N LEU A 7 -7.72 21.80 2.05
CA LEU A 7 -6.93 22.60 1.10
C LEU A 7 -7.35 22.44 -0.37
N PHE A 8 -8.40 21.68 -0.66
CA PHE A 8 -9.00 21.65 -1.98
C PHE A 8 -10.52 21.77 -1.81
N PHE A 9 -11.08 22.82 -2.42
CA PHE A 9 -12.51 23.13 -2.56
C PHE A 9 -13.23 23.81 -1.39
N VAL A 10 -13.39 25.14 -1.51
CA VAL A 10 -14.64 25.95 -1.39
C VAL A 10 -14.22 27.36 -1.87
N PRO A 11 -15.01 28.16 -2.64
CA PRO A 11 -16.47 28.10 -2.86
C PRO A 11 -16.86 27.98 -4.36
N PHE A 12 -18.09 27.58 -4.72
CA PHE A 12 -19.23 28.49 -4.72
C PHE A 12 -20.58 27.76 -4.73
N LEU A 13 -21.46 28.23 -3.86
CA LEU A 13 -22.91 28.02 -3.88
C LEU A 13 -23.58 29.39 -4.16
N ALA A 14 -24.64 29.34 -4.96
CA ALA A 14 -25.81 30.22 -4.97
C ALA A 14 -25.72 31.70 -5.42
N LEU A 15 -26.55 31.96 -6.45
CA LEU A 15 -27.45 33.12 -6.65
C LEU A 15 -26.87 34.54 -6.79
N SER A 16 -27.11 35.07 -8.00
CA SER A 16 -27.46 36.46 -8.33
C SER A 16 -27.32 37.52 -7.23
N GLN A 17 -26.35 38.41 -7.37
CA GLN A 17 -26.54 39.86 -7.51
C GLN A 17 -25.19 40.53 -7.82
N SER A 18 -25.23 41.43 -8.79
CA SER A 18 -24.18 42.31 -9.35
C SER A 18 -22.97 42.62 -8.45
N ILE A 19 -21.78 42.20 -8.91
CA ILE A 19 -20.50 42.86 -8.61
C ILE A 19 -19.80 43.13 -9.95
N ASP A 20 -19.55 44.41 -10.24
CA ASP A 20 -18.86 44.88 -11.44
C ASP A 20 -17.34 44.75 -11.25
N ILE A 21 -16.72 43.75 -11.88
CA ILE A 21 -15.31 43.38 -11.67
C ILE A 21 -14.33 44.29 -12.46
N LYS A 22 -14.79 45.34 -13.14
CA LYS A 22 -13.91 46.15 -14.01
C LYS A 22 -12.90 47.07 -13.29
N LYS A 23 -12.69 46.99 -11.98
CA LYS A 23 -11.73 47.85 -11.25
C LYS A 23 -10.93 47.17 -10.14
N VAL A 24 -10.29 46.04 -10.41
CA VAL A 24 -9.16 45.58 -9.58
C VAL A 24 -7.94 45.42 -10.48
N ARG A 25 -7.00 46.36 -10.34
CA ARG A 25 -5.66 46.30 -10.94
C ARG A 25 -4.73 45.70 -9.89
N ILE A 26 -4.22 44.51 -10.15
CA ILE A 26 -3.15 43.91 -9.35
C ILE A 26 -1.87 44.11 -10.16
N ASP A 27 -1.03 45.05 -9.73
CA ASP A 27 0.32 45.23 -10.26
C ASP A 27 1.23 44.20 -9.57
N GLY A 28 1.81 43.29 -10.35
CA GLY A 28 2.80 42.30 -9.90
C GLY A 28 2.55 40.92 -10.48
N ASP A 29 3.51 40.40 -11.25
CA ASP A 29 3.49 39.08 -11.88
C ASP A 29 3.21 37.96 -10.85
N PHE A 30 1.97 37.47 -10.84
CA PHE A 30 1.56 36.27 -10.13
C PHE A 30 0.84 35.35 -11.11
N THR A 31 1.59 34.50 -11.82
CA THR A 31 1.02 33.43 -12.65
C THR A 31 0.84 32.17 -11.80
N LEU A 32 -0.42 31.81 -11.51
CA LEU A 32 -0.77 30.47 -11.01
C LEU A 32 -0.49 29.45 -12.14
N PRO A 33 0.34 28.42 -11.93
CA PRO A 33 0.79 27.52 -13.01
C PRO A 33 -0.27 26.51 -13.50
N ASN A 34 -1.54 26.63 -13.11
CA ASN A 34 -2.63 25.77 -13.57
C ASN A 34 -3.96 26.52 -13.64
N THR A 35 -4.00 27.61 -14.41
CA THR A 35 -5.28 28.12 -14.90
C THR A 35 -5.61 27.40 -16.20
N VAL A 36 -6.59 26.49 -16.15
CA VAL A 36 -7.24 25.98 -17.36
C VAL A 36 -7.83 27.20 -18.07
N PRO A 37 -7.43 27.51 -19.32
CA PRO A 37 -8.01 28.64 -20.02
C PRO A 37 -9.53 28.43 -20.12
N PRO A 38 -10.35 29.50 -20.06
CA PRO A 38 -11.79 29.37 -20.23
C PRO A 38 -12.07 28.63 -21.53
N LEU A 39 -12.94 27.62 -21.47
CA LEU A 39 -13.40 26.88 -22.64
C LEU A 39 -13.96 27.88 -23.65
N ASP A 40 -13.22 28.08 -24.74
CA ASP A 40 -13.67 28.83 -25.90
C ASP A 40 -14.71 27.97 -26.63
N TYR A 41 -15.99 28.32 -26.47
CA TYR A 41 -17.11 27.59 -27.09
C TYR A 41 -17.34 28.00 -28.55
N ASP A 42 -16.46 28.79 -29.16
CA ASP A 42 -16.54 29.11 -30.57
C ASP A 42 -15.81 28.08 -31.44
N ASN A 43 -16.63 27.22 -32.06
CA ASN A 43 -16.49 26.57 -33.37
C ASN A 43 -15.09 26.10 -33.83
N ASP A 44 -15.00 24.80 -34.11
CA ASP A 44 -13.89 24.05 -34.75
C ASP A 44 -12.82 23.36 -33.86
N TYR A 45 -13.16 23.00 -32.62
CA TYR A 45 -12.47 21.86 -31.98
C TYR A 45 -12.89 20.54 -32.63
N LYS A 46 -12.36 20.26 -33.82
CA LYS A 46 -12.21 18.88 -34.28
C LYS A 46 -11.23 18.24 -33.30
N PHE A 47 -11.73 17.46 -32.34
CA PHE A 47 -10.90 16.48 -31.65
C PHE A 47 -10.13 15.75 -32.75
N ARG A 48 -8.84 16.05 -32.92
CA ARG A 48 -7.98 15.28 -33.80
C ARG A 48 -8.01 13.89 -33.19
N THR A 49 -8.77 13.00 -33.81
CA THR A 49 -8.59 11.57 -33.67
C THR A 49 -7.21 11.29 -34.23
N GLN A 50 -6.16 11.57 -33.44
CA GLN A 50 -4.89 10.90 -33.64
C GLN A 50 -5.26 9.43 -33.65
N SER A 51 -4.95 8.75 -34.76
CA SER A 51 -5.08 7.30 -34.83
C SER A 51 -4.49 6.75 -33.54
N LYS A 52 -5.29 6.04 -32.73
CA LYS A 52 -4.82 5.45 -31.48
C LYS A 52 -3.61 4.59 -31.82
N SER A 53 -2.41 5.12 -31.61
CA SER A 53 -1.18 4.36 -31.75
C SER A 53 -1.08 3.54 -30.48
N TYR A 54 -1.55 2.30 -30.55
CA TYR A 54 -1.41 1.35 -29.47
C TYR A 54 0.09 1.08 -29.30
N ILE A 55 0.69 1.65 -28.26
CA ILE A 55 2.02 1.23 -27.81
C ILE A 55 1.80 -0.16 -27.20
N PRO A 56 2.42 -1.23 -27.74
CA PRO A 56 2.26 -2.55 -27.16
C PRO A 56 2.77 -2.52 -25.72
N VAL A 57 1.87 -2.75 -24.77
CA VAL A 57 2.24 -2.92 -23.36
C VAL A 57 2.96 -4.25 -23.27
N LYS A 58 4.27 -4.22 -22.96
CA LYS A 58 4.98 -5.43 -22.61
C LYS A 58 4.60 -5.83 -21.19
N ASP A 59 3.90 -6.95 -21.07
CA ASP A 59 3.51 -7.51 -19.78
C ASP A 59 4.73 -8.20 -19.15
N HIS A 60 5.46 -7.45 -18.33
CA HIS A 60 6.62 -7.95 -17.62
C HIS A 60 6.20 -8.44 -16.23
N PRO A 61 6.69 -9.62 -15.79
CA PRO A 61 6.43 -10.07 -14.44
C PRO A 61 7.09 -9.12 -13.43
N PHE A 62 6.44 -8.96 -12.28
CA PHE A 62 6.99 -8.31 -11.10
C PHE A 62 6.84 -9.25 -9.91
N ILE A 63 7.63 -8.95 -8.87
CA ILE A 63 7.59 -9.70 -7.62
C ILE A 63 6.53 -9.11 -6.69
N GLU A 64 5.55 -9.94 -6.32
CA GLU A 64 4.58 -9.64 -5.28
C GLU A 64 4.90 -10.42 -4.00
N HIS A 65 4.75 -9.76 -2.85
CA HIS A 65 4.76 -10.44 -1.55
C HIS A 65 3.32 -10.68 -1.12
N GLU A 66 2.96 -11.94 -0.92
CA GLU A 66 1.63 -12.36 -0.47
C GLU A 66 1.77 -13.01 0.90
N ARG A 67 0.95 -12.58 1.88
CA ARG A 67 0.87 -13.27 3.16
C ARG A 67 0.18 -14.62 2.95
N THR A 68 0.84 -15.69 3.35
CA THR A 68 0.37 -17.07 3.16
C THR A 68 0.35 -17.83 4.48
N SER A 69 -0.51 -18.85 4.57
CA SER A 69 -0.53 -19.77 5.71
C SER A 69 0.81 -20.51 5.86
N ILE A 70 1.13 -20.88 7.10
CA ILE A 70 2.30 -21.68 7.46
C ILE A 70 1.80 -23.07 7.87
N SER A 71 2.37 -24.13 7.29
CA SER A 71 2.03 -25.50 7.71
C SER A 71 2.61 -25.80 9.10
N ALA A 72 2.02 -26.75 9.84
CA ALA A 72 2.50 -27.07 11.20
C ALA A 72 3.99 -27.49 11.21
N SER A 73 4.41 -28.32 10.25
CA SER A 73 5.81 -28.75 10.14
C SER A 73 6.76 -27.60 9.79
N GLU A 74 6.32 -26.66 8.95
CA GLU A 74 7.09 -25.48 8.58
C GLU A 74 7.20 -24.51 9.77
N LEU A 75 6.13 -24.37 10.54
CA LEU A 75 6.11 -23.55 11.76
C LEU A 75 7.12 -24.07 12.78
N ASP A 76 7.18 -25.39 13.02
CA ASP A 76 8.15 -26.00 13.92
C ASP A 76 9.60 -25.74 13.48
N GLN A 77 9.87 -25.89 12.18
CA GLN A 77 11.21 -25.63 11.62
C GLN A 77 11.62 -24.17 11.77
N VAL A 78 10.75 -23.23 11.39
CA VAL A 78 11.05 -21.79 11.47
C VAL A 78 11.16 -21.33 12.92
N SER A 79 10.33 -21.86 13.82
CA SER A 79 10.42 -21.58 15.26
C SER A 79 11.76 -22.03 15.84
N ALA A 80 12.26 -23.20 15.42
CA ALA A 80 13.57 -23.69 15.81
C ALA A 80 14.72 -22.81 15.28
N GLN A 81 14.57 -22.23 14.07
CA GLN A 81 15.57 -21.30 13.53
C GLN A 81 15.67 -20.01 14.37
N PHE A 82 14.54 -19.38 14.69
CA PHE A 82 14.53 -18.20 15.58
C PHE A 82 15.12 -18.51 16.96
N ALA A 83 14.73 -19.66 17.55
CA ALA A 83 15.29 -20.08 18.84
C ALA A 83 16.82 -20.32 18.77
N SER A 84 17.31 -20.94 17.69
CA SER A 84 18.74 -21.18 17.48
C SER A 84 19.52 -19.87 17.33
N LYS A 85 19.03 -18.92 16.53
CA LYS A 85 19.68 -17.60 16.35
C LYS A 85 19.83 -16.89 17.69
N LYS A 86 18.77 -16.86 18.51
CA LYS A 86 18.78 -16.26 19.84
C LYS A 86 19.77 -16.96 20.79
N ASN A 87 19.71 -18.28 20.88
CA ASN A 87 20.61 -19.05 21.75
C ASN A 87 22.09 -18.84 21.38
N ASN A 88 22.41 -18.77 20.09
CA ASN A 88 23.79 -18.53 19.63
C ASN A 88 24.34 -17.18 20.12
N LEU A 89 23.50 -16.17 20.27
CA LEU A 89 23.90 -14.86 20.79
C LEU A 89 24.01 -14.88 22.33
N ASP A 90 23.04 -15.46 23.02
CA ASP A 90 23.00 -15.53 24.49
C ASP A 90 24.14 -16.38 25.06
N GLU A 91 24.47 -17.50 24.41
CA GLU A 91 25.57 -18.39 24.81
C GLU A 91 26.94 -17.91 24.35
N SER A 92 27.00 -16.84 23.55
CA SER A 92 28.26 -16.32 23.02
C SER A 92 29.25 -15.98 24.13
N VAL A 93 30.54 -16.21 23.85
CA VAL A 93 31.64 -15.85 24.77
C VAL A 93 31.59 -14.35 25.11
N TYR A 94 31.06 -13.51 24.21
CA TYR A 94 30.98 -12.07 24.41
C TYR A 94 29.86 -11.65 25.35
N GLY A 95 28.70 -12.32 25.35
CA GLY A 95 27.64 -12.05 26.33
C GLY A 95 28.13 -12.26 27.77
N LYS A 96 28.85 -13.37 27.99
CA LYS A 96 29.49 -13.67 29.30
C LYS A 96 30.58 -12.65 29.67
N LYS A 97 31.43 -12.25 28.71
CA LYS A 97 32.51 -11.27 28.94
C LYS A 97 31.99 -9.86 29.22
N LEU A 98 30.95 -9.43 28.51
CA LEU A 98 30.37 -8.10 28.62
C LEU A 98 29.34 -7.99 29.75
N LYS A 99 28.83 -9.13 30.26
CA LYS A 99 27.70 -9.19 31.20
C LYS A 99 26.47 -8.44 30.67
N SER A 100 26.24 -8.57 29.37
CA SER A 100 25.13 -7.93 28.66
C SER A 100 24.56 -8.87 27.60
N GLN A 101 23.31 -8.64 27.23
CA GLN A 101 22.68 -9.30 26.10
C GLN A 101 23.36 -8.87 24.80
N VAL A 102 23.79 -9.84 24.01
CA VAL A 102 24.35 -9.58 22.68
C VAL A 102 23.22 -9.54 21.67
N THR A 103 23.13 -8.44 20.93
CA THR A 103 22.09 -8.22 19.90
C THR A 103 22.58 -8.54 18.48
N GLY A 104 23.89 -8.73 18.32
CA GLY A 104 24.47 -9.21 17.08
C GLY A 104 25.99 -9.29 17.15
N ILE A 105 26.57 -10.17 16.34
CA ILE A 105 28.03 -10.32 16.18
C ILE A 105 28.32 -10.39 14.69
N GLN A 106 29.14 -9.47 14.16
CA GLN A 106 29.46 -9.41 12.74
C GLN A 106 30.95 -9.19 12.52
N MET A 107 31.53 -9.90 11.55
CA MET A 107 32.92 -9.72 11.14
C MET A 107 33.01 -8.95 9.83
N VAL A 108 33.59 -7.75 9.89
CA VAL A 108 33.84 -6.87 8.73
C VAL A 108 35.34 -6.67 8.56
N GLY A 109 35.88 -7.15 7.44
CA GLY A 109 37.33 -7.23 7.25
C GLY A 109 37.97 -8.05 8.37
N SER A 110 38.95 -7.49 9.06
CA SER A 110 39.59 -8.10 10.24
C SER A 110 38.94 -7.73 11.57
N SER A 111 37.89 -6.89 11.56
CA SER A 111 37.24 -6.40 12.77
C SER A 111 35.99 -7.20 13.10
N THR A 112 35.87 -7.58 14.37
CA THR A 112 34.64 -8.18 14.92
C THR A 112 33.88 -7.14 15.71
N TRP A 113 32.64 -6.88 15.29
CA TRP A 113 31.70 -5.96 15.90
C TRP A 113 30.66 -6.73 16.72
N ILE A 114 30.34 -6.21 17.90
CA ILE A 114 29.40 -6.81 18.85
C ILE A 114 28.43 -5.72 19.29
N GLY A 115 27.13 -5.93 19.06
CA GLY A 115 26.08 -5.01 19.50
C GLY A 115 25.53 -5.43 20.86
N THR A 116 25.27 -4.46 21.72
CA THR A 116 24.52 -4.64 22.98
C THR A 116 23.61 -3.44 23.24
N PRO A 117 22.65 -3.53 24.19
CA PRO A 117 21.86 -2.39 24.63
C PRO A 117 22.66 -1.21 25.19
N GLU A 118 23.90 -1.45 25.65
CA GLU A 118 24.80 -0.43 26.22
C GLU A 118 25.80 0.15 25.20
N GLY A 119 25.97 -0.49 24.04
CA GLY A 119 26.90 0.03 23.05
C GLY A 119 27.26 -0.92 21.91
N LEU A 120 27.95 -0.34 20.93
CA LEU A 120 28.66 -1.09 19.91
C LEU A 120 30.10 -1.31 20.36
N PHE A 121 30.58 -2.55 20.32
CA PHE A 121 31.95 -2.93 20.69
C PHE A 121 32.70 -3.46 19.47
N ASN A 122 34.01 -3.25 19.46
CA ASN A 122 34.96 -3.84 18.51
C ASN A 122 36.04 -4.61 19.26
N LEU A 123 36.51 -5.75 18.73
CA LEU A 123 37.61 -6.49 19.35
C LEU A 123 38.97 -5.86 19.03
N ASP A 124 39.77 -5.62 20.07
CA ASP A 124 41.18 -5.27 19.88
C ASP A 124 42.01 -6.46 19.39
N ASN A 125 43.30 -6.21 19.07
CA ASN A 125 44.25 -7.23 18.62
C ASN A 125 44.47 -8.38 19.62
N LYS A 126 44.02 -8.25 20.87
CA LYS A 126 44.08 -9.28 21.92
C LYS A 126 42.74 -9.99 22.12
N GLY A 127 41.73 -9.71 21.28
CA GLY A 127 40.39 -10.28 21.36
C GLY A 127 39.56 -9.74 22.53
N LYS A 128 39.90 -8.56 23.08
CA LYS A 128 39.12 -7.91 24.13
C LYS A 128 38.13 -6.92 23.51
N PRO A 129 36.83 -6.98 23.88
CA PRO A 129 35.86 -5.98 23.44
C PRO A 129 36.22 -4.57 23.95
N GLN A 130 36.20 -3.60 23.04
CA GLN A 130 36.40 -2.18 23.29
C GLN A 130 35.16 -1.43 22.84
N LEU A 131 34.61 -0.60 23.73
CA LEU A 131 33.43 0.22 23.41
C LEU A 131 33.79 1.25 22.33
N HIS A 132 32.94 1.35 21.30
CA HIS A 132 33.02 2.37 20.29
C HIS A 132 32.68 3.74 20.92
N LYS A 133 33.58 4.71 20.79
CA LYS A 133 33.50 5.97 21.56
C LYS A 133 32.72 7.08 20.88
N ASN A 134 32.57 7.00 19.55
CA ASN A 134 31.93 8.03 18.75
C ASN A 134 30.49 7.63 18.43
N TYR A 135 29.62 8.62 18.26
CA TYR A 135 28.21 8.45 17.90
C TYR A 135 27.84 9.51 16.84
N GLY A 136 26.81 9.25 16.02
CA GLY A 136 26.39 10.13 14.92
C GLY A 136 27.36 10.13 13.74
N VAL A 137 28.03 11.26 13.46
CA VAL A 137 28.87 11.45 12.25
C VAL A 137 30.07 10.50 12.18
N GLY A 138 30.47 9.91 13.31
CA GLY A 138 31.61 8.98 13.38
C GLY A 138 31.29 7.65 14.03
N GLY A 139 30.02 7.27 14.15
CA GLY A 139 29.61 6.05 14.87
C GLY A 139 28.11 5.76 14.77
N PRO A 140 27.59 4.83 15.58
CA PRO A 140 26.17 4.55 15.60
C PRO A 140 25.35 5.77 16.07
N LEU A 141 24.10 5.87 15.62
CA LEU A 141 23.13 6.91 15.97
C LEU A 141 22.77 6.88 17.47
N SER A 142 22.73 5.68 18.05
CA SER A 142 22.37 5.44 19.44
C SER A 142 23.41 4.60 20.16
N THR A 143 23.47 4.74 21.48
CA THR A 143 24.16 3.79 22.36
C THR A 143 23.48 2.43 22.35
N GLN A 144 22.15 2.41 22.25
CA GLN A 144 21.39 1.17 22.21
C GLN A 144 21.45 0.55 20.82
N ILE A 145 22.08 -0.61 20.72
CA ILE A 145 22.19 -1.38 19.48
C ILE A 145 21.19 -2.53 19.53
N ASN A 146 20.18 -2.49 18.66
CA ASN A 146 19.13 -3.51 18.62
C ASN A 146 19.51 -4.70 17.75
N THR A 147 20.36 -4.50 16.74
CA THR A 147 20.73 -5.56 15.79
C THR A 147 21.95 -5.18 14.95
N LEU A 148 22.69 -6.20 14.48
CA LEU A 148 23.79 -6.07 13.53
C LEU A 148 23.63 -7.04 12.37
N ALA A 149 23.77 -6.54 11.14
CA ALA A 149 23.84 -7.36 9.93
C ALA A 149 25.00 -6.91 9.04
N LYS A 150 25.49 -7.81 8.19
CA LYS A 150 26.56 -7.52 7.24
C LYS A 150 26.16 -8.01 5.86
N ASP A 151 26.39 -7.17 4.86
CA ASP A 151 26.21 -7.57 3.45
C ASP A 151 27.51 -8.09 2.81
N SER A 152 27.39 -8.64 1.61
CA SER A 152 28.51 -9.22 0.86
C SER A 152 29.56 -8.18 0.45
N LYS A 153 29.18 -6.90 0.42
CA LYS A 153 30.06 -5.75 0.10
C LYS A 153 30.88 -5.28 1.30
N GLY A 154 30.73 -5.94 2.45
CA GLY A 154 31.45 -5.60 3.66
C GLY A 154 30.90 -4.36 4.37
N THR A 155 29.66 -3.98 4.11
CA THR A 155 28.96 -2.94 4.87
C THR A 155 28.39 -3.55 6.15
N LEU A 156 28.64 -2.93 7.29
CA LEU A 156 27.96 -3.23 8.54
C LEU A 156 26.71 -2.34 8.65
N TRP A 157 25.57 -3.00 8.84
CA TRP A 157 24.29 -2.38 9.10
C TRP A 157 23.97 -2.51 10.59
N VAL A 158 23.75 -1.37 11.23
CA VAL A 158 23.51 -1.25 12.68
C VAL A 158 22.11 -0.69 12.88
N GLY A 159 21.21 -1.53 13.39
CA GLY A 159 19.86 -1.11 13.75
C GLY A 159 19.82 -0.49 15.15
N THR A 160 19.14 0.65 15.26
CA THR A 160 19.01 1.41 16.52
C THR A 160 17.56 1.86 16.71
N PRO A 161 17.18 2.33 17.92
CA PRO A 161 15.84 2.88 18.15
C PRO A 161 15.49 4.14 17.35
N ILE A 162 16.48 4.78 16.71
CA ILE A 162 16.31 6.07 16.03
C ILE A 162 16.88 6.04 14.59
N GLY A 163 16.94 4.87 13.98
CA GLY A 163 17.31 4.68 12.57
C GLY A 163 18.41 3.63 12.37
N LEU A 164 18.96 3.61 11.15
CA LEU A 164 20.10 2.77 10.79
C LEU A 164 21.39 3.58 10.83
N SER A 165 22.44 2.98 11.36
CA SER A 165 23.82 3.43 11.15
C SER A 165 24.54 2.44 10.26
N VAL A 166 25.32 2.94 9.32
CA VAL A 166 25.91 2.17 8.24
C VAL A 166 27.41 2.44 8.24
N LEU A 167 28.20 1.43 8.58
CA LEU A 167 29.65 1.50 8.45
C LEU A 167 30.03 0.85 7.12
N LYS A 168 30.45 1.68 6.17
CA LYS A 168 30.91 1.26 4.85
C LYS A 168 32.28 0.58 4.94
N SER A 169 32.63 -0.16 3.90
CA SER A 169 33.90 -0.91 3.82
C SER A 169 35.14 -0.01 3.80
N ASP A 170 34.99 1.27 3.45
CA ASP A 170 36.04 2.30 3.52
C ASP A 170 36.20 2.93 4.92
N GLY A 171 35.39 2.51 5.89
CA GLY A 171 35.39 3.03 7.26
C GLY A 171 34.47 4.23 7.50
N THR A 172 33.75 4.69 6.46
CA THR A 172 32.84 5.83 6.57
C THR A 172 31.53 5.43 7.27
N TRP A 173 31.08 6.27 8.20
CA TRP A 173 29.77 6.15 8.83
C TRP A 173 28.72 6.98 8.09
N VAL A 174 27.56 6.37 7.84
CA VAL A 174 26.38 7.02 7.25
C VAL A 174 25.16 6.70 8.11
N THR A 175 24.25 7.66 8.24
CA THR A 175 23.01 7.50 8.99
C THR A 175 21.82 7.48 8.04
N ILE A 176 20.84 6.60 8.28
CA ILE A 176 19.60 6.55 7.51
C ILE A 176 18.43 6.62 8.49
N GLN A 177 17.69 7.72 8.41
CA GLN A 177 16.49 8.02 9.18
C GLN A 177 15.34 8.38 8.23
N GLY A 178 14.21 8.88 8.74
CA GLY A 178 13.06 9.28 7.92
C GLY A 178 13.42 10.31 6.85
N ALA A 179 14.35 11.22 7.15
CA ALA A 179 14.86 12.20 6.18
C ALA A 179 15.58 11.57 4.97
N GLN A 180 16.04 10.31 5.08
CA GLN A 180 16.65 9.54 3.98
C GLN A 180 15.69 8.50 3.40
N GLY A 181 14.43 8.48 3.84
CA GLY A 181 13.37 7.62 3.32
C GLY A 181 13.08 6.37 4.14
N LEU A 182 13.75 6.15 5.29
CA LEU A 182 13.42 5.04 6.19
C LEU A 182 12.00 5.23 6.75
N PRO A 183 11.04 4.33 6.47
CA PRO A 183 9.65 4.54 6.87
C PRO A 183 9.42 4.60 8.38
N ILE A 184 10.10 3.74 9.13
CA ILE A 184 10.01 3.60 10.59
C ILE A 184 11.43 3.53 11.16
N GLU A 185 11.75 4.41 12.10
CA GLU A 185 13.11 4.59 12.61
C GLU A 185 13.50 3.62 13.72
N ASN A 186 12.53 3.08 14.47
CA ASN A 186 12.83 2.10 15.52
C ASN A 186 13.10 0.72 14.90
N VAL A 187 14.37 0.45 14.59
CA VAL A 187 14.82 -0.78 13.96
C VAL A 187 15.08 -1.85 15.02
N LEU A 188 14.36 -2.97 14.95
CA LEU A 188 14.45 -4.06 15.92
C LEU A 188 15.35 -5.19 15.42
N CYS A 189 15.26 -5.55 14.13
CA CYS A 189 16.07 -6.61 13.54
C CYS A 189 16.39 -6.33 12.07
N ILE A 190 17.49 -6.90 11.56
CA ILE A 190 17.88 -6.83 10.15
C ILE A 190 18.31 -8.23 9.71
N GLU A 191 17.82 -8.67 8.55
CA GLU A 191 18.30 -9.85 7.82
C GLU A 191 18.71 -9.42 6.41
N VAL A 192 19.88 -9.85 5.95
CA VAL A 192 20.39 -9.54 4.61
C VAL A 192 20.17 -10.73 3.70
N THR A 193 19.58 -10.52 2.52
CA THR A 193 19.37 -11.56 1.51
C THR A 193 20.63 -11.82 0.69
N ASN A 194 20.63 -12.84 -0.15
CA ASN A 194 21.77 -13.18 -1.01
C ASN A 194 22.09 -12.08 -2.06
N GLU A 195 21.11 -11.23 -2.39
CA GLU A 195 21.23 -10.09 -3.30
C GLU A 195 21.67 -8.78 -2.62
N ASP A 196 22.09 -8.84 -1.36
CA ASP A 196 22.37 -7.68 -0.50
C ASP A 196 21.16 -6.74 -0.31
N GLU A 197 19.94 -7.28 -0.37
CA GLU A 197 18.73 -6.58 0.06
C GLU A 197 18.54 -6.77 1.58
N LEU A 198 17.93 -5.79 2.24
CA LEU A 198 17.72 -5.82 3.68
C LEU A 198 16.25 -5.97 3.98
N TRP A 199 15.90 -7.03 4.69
CA TRP A 199 14.67 -7.06 5.46
C TRP A 199 14.90 -6.49 6.84
N ILE A 200 14.19 -5.40 7.13
CA ILE A 200 14.29 -4.65 8.37
C ILE A 200 12.97 -4.84 9.11
N GLY A 201 13.02 -5.44 10.30
CA GLY A 201 11.89 -5.47 11.22
C GLY A 201 11.90 -4.25 12.13
N THR A 202 10.72 -3.66 12.33
CA THR A 202 10.51 -2.48 13.16
C THR A 202 9.36 -2.72 14.15
N ASP A 203 9.11 -1.77 15.04
CA ASP A 203 7.94 -1.79 15.93
C ASP A 203 6.61 -1.52 15.20
N ALA A 204 6.66 -1.09 13.94
CA ALA A 204 5.50 -0.77 13.13
C ALA A 204 5.65 -1.26 11.68
N GLY A 205 6.01 -2.53 11.50
CA GLY A 205 5.98 -3.26 10.23
C GLY A 205 7.36 -3.77 9.79
N ALA A 206 7.40 -4.34 8.60
CA ALA A 206 8.63 -4.77 7.93
C ALA A 206 8.95 -3.87 6.73
N ILE A 207 10.24 -3.67 6.45
CA ILE A 207 10.73 -2.87 5.33
C ILE A 207 11.71 -3.73 4.53
N LEU A 208 11.44 -3.91 3.24
CA LEU A 208 12.47 -4.36 2.30
C LEU A 208 13.18 -3.13 1.74
N TYR A 209 14.49 -3.06 1.95
CA TYR A 209 15.36 -2.01 1.45
C TYR A 209 16.36 -2.57 0.44
N LYS A 210 16.43 -1.94 -0.73
CA LYS A 210 17.32 -2.33 -1.84
C LYS A 210 18.40 -1.26 -2.04
N PRO A 211 19.46 -1.25 -1.20
CA PRO A 211 20.45 -0.15 -1.18
C PRO A 211 21.25 0.02 -2.47
N TYR A 212 21.32 -1.02 -3.31
CA TYR A 212 22.18 -1.07 -4.48
C TYR A 212 21.42 -1.03 -5.82
N THR A 213 20.11 -0.81 -5.78
CA THR A 213 19.28 -0.68 -6.98
C THR A 213 18.97 0.77 -7.30
N ASP A 214 18.90 1.10 -8.58
CA ASP A 214 18.42 2.40 -9.05
C ASP A 214 16.90 2.54 -8.86
N GLY A 215 16.43 3.77 -8.69
CA GLY A 215 15.00 4.07 -8.59
C GLY A 215 14.42 3.84 -7.19
N ARG A 216 13.30 3.10 -7.11
CA ARG A 216 12.59 2.88 -5.84
C ARG A 216 13.31 1.84 -4.98
N GLN A 217 13.82 2.26 -3.83
CA GLN A 217 14.59 1.39 -2.92
C GLN A 217 13.80 0.89 -1.70
N TRP A 218 12.71 1.58 -1.32
CA TRP A 218 11.97 1.34 -0.08
C TRP A 218 10.62 0.67 -0.32
N PHE A 219 10.38 -0.45 0.37
CA PHE A 219 9.16 -1.24 0.27
C PHE A 219 8.63 -1.63 1.65
N TYR A 220 7.67 -0.85 2.15
CA TYR A 220 7.05 -1.05 3.45
C TYR A 220 5.93 -2.11 3.42
N ARG A 221 5.80 -2.89 4.48
CA ARG A 221 4.85 -4.00 4.66
C ARG A 221 4.28 -3.92 6.08
N ALA A 222 3.01 -3.54 6.19
CA ALA A 222 2.29 -3.44 7.46
C ALA A 222 0.81 -3.80 7.31
N GLY A 223 0.17 -4.06 8.44
CA GLY A 223 -1.21 -4.51 8.56
C GLY A 223 -1.41 -5.96 8.12
N LYS A 224 -2.63 -6.46 8.37
CA LYS A 224 -3.06 -7.84 8.10
C LYS A 224 -2.95 -8.28 6.64
N ARG A 225 -2.68 -7.37 5.70
CA ARG A 225 -2.31 -7.73 4.32
C ARG A 225 -0.97 -8.47 4.27
N TYR A 226 -0.03 -8.10 5.13
CA TYR A 226 1.35 -8.59 5.10
C TYR A 226 1.77 -9.30 6.38
N LEU A 227 1.33 -8.80 7.54
CA LEU A 227 1.76 -9.30 8.84
C LEU A 227 0.56 -9.52 9.75
N ILE A 228 0.59 -10.58 10.58
CA ILE A 228 -0.43 -10.81 11.62
C ILE A 228 -0.36 -9.75 12.74
N ASN A 229 0.81 -9.15 12.94
CA ASN A 229 1.09 -8.06 13.86
C ASN A 229 2.28 -7.24 13.32
N ASP A 230 2.23 -5.92 13.51
CA ASP A 230 3.23 -5.00 12.94
C ASP A 230 4.52 -4.91 13.77
N GLU A 231 4.55 -5.35 15.03
CA GLU A 231 5.80 -5.43 15.80
C GLU A 231 6.62 -6.63 15.30
N VAL A 232 7.69 -6.37 14.54
CA VAL A 232 8.57 -7.39 13.94
C VAL A 232 9.86 -7.54 14.75
N LEU A 233 9.92 -8.60 15.53
CA LEU A 233 10.99 -8.89 16.48
C LEU A 233 12.20 -9.56 15.81
N GLU A 234 11.96 -10.42 14.81
CA GLU A 234 13.02 -11.13 14.10
C GLU A 234 12.60 -11.43 12.66
N VAL A 235 13.56 -11.44 11.74
CA VAL A 235 13.36 -11.86 10.35
C VAL A 235 14.25 -13.06 10.05
N PHE A 236 13.69 -14.01 9.31
CA PHE A 236 14.41 -15.13 8.74
C PHE A 236 14.10 -15.26 7.25
N VAL A 237 15.15 -15.30 6.44
CA VAL A 237 15.07 -15.53 4.99
C VAL A 237 15.77 -16.87 4.71
N PRO A 238 15.06 -17.91 4.24
CA PRO A 238 15.68 -19.17 3.85
C PRO A 238 16.59 -18.99 2.63
N ALA A 239 17.59 -19.85 2.47
CA ALA A 239 18.60 -19.75 1.41
C ALA A 239 18.04 -19.79 -0.04
N GLU A 240 16.86 -20.36 -0.25
CA GLU A 240 16.20 -20.37 -1.57
C GLU A 240 15.44 -19.07 -1.88
N ASP A 241 15.40 -18.11 -0.93
CA ASP A 241 14.69 -16.82 -1.02
C ASP A 241 13.22 -16.96 -1.49
N SER A 242 12.59 -18.12 -1.27
CA SER A 242 11.24 -18.42 -1.74
C SER A 242 10.13 -17.79 -0.89
N ALA A 243 10.46 -17.45 0.35
CA ALA A 243 9.57 -16.80 1.30
C ALA A 243 10.39 -16.04 2.35
N VAL A 244 9.72 -15.19 3.12
CA VAL A 244 10.31 -14.47 4.24
C VAL A 244 9.44 -14.67 5.47
N TYR A 245 10.07 -14.99 6.59
CA TYR A 245 9.40 -15.23 7.86
C TYR A 245 9.67 -14.09 8.83
N PHE A 246 8.62 -13.67 9.52
CA PHE A 246 8.66 -12.58 10.49
C PHE A 246 8.14 -13.12 11.81
N LEU A 247 9.01 -13.19 12.82
CA LEU A 247 8.58 -13.34 14.20
C LEU A 247 7.99 -12.00 14.65
N THR A 248 6.70 -12.00 14.97
CA THR A 248 5.96 -10.80 15.37
C THR A 248 5.46 -10.90 16.81
N GLY A 249 4.99 -9.78 17.37
CA GLY A 249 4.36 -9.76 18.70
C GLY A 249 3.12 -10.67 18.86
N ALA A 250 2.55 -11.21 17.77
CA ALA A 250 1.41 -12.14 17.81
C ALA A 250 1.70 -13.52 17.20
N GLY A 251 2.95 -13.87 16.90
CA GLY A 251 3.34 -15.14 16.28
C GLY A 251 4.12 -14.93 14.98
N ILE A 252 4.17 -15.96 14.12
CA ILE A 252 5.00 -15.94 12.90
C ILE A 252 4.14 -15.62 11.66
N SER A 253 4.56 -14.62 10.89
CA SER A 253 4.01 -14.36 9.53
C SER A 253 4.94 -14.91 8.46
N LYS A 254 4.36 -15.38 7.35
CA LYS A 254 5.08 -15.76 6.14
C LYS A 254 4.63 -14.89 4.97
N LEU A 255 5.60 -14.24 4.32
CA LEU A 255 5.40 -13.63 3.01
C LEU A 255 6.00 -14.54 1.94
N SER A 256 5.15 -15.13 1.11
CA SER A 256 5.59 -15.85 -0.08
C SER A 256 5.91 -14.87 -1.20
N ILE A 257 6.96 -15.18 -1.96
CA ILE A 257 7.39 -14.39 -3.11
C ILE A 257 6.77 -14.98 -4.37
N LYS A 258 5.94 -14.20 -5.07
CA LYS A 258 5.25 -14.64 -6.28
C LYS A 258 5.62 -13.76 -7.45
N SER A 259 6.16 -14.37 -8.50
CA SER A 259 6.32 -13.72 -9.81
C SER A 259 4.97 -13.73 -10.52
N ARG A 260 4.46 -12.55 -10.87
CA ARG A 260 3.21 -12.41 -11.64
C ARG A 260 3.20 -11.18 -12.51
N THR A 261 2.33 -11.13 -13.49
CA THR A 261 2.13 -9.94 -14.31
C THR A 261 1.03 -9.02 -13.77
N LEU A 262 0.95 -7.78 -14.27
CA LEU A 262 -0.13 -6.86 -13.90
C LEU A 262 -1.48 -7.37 -14.39
N ALA A 263 -1.52 -8.03 -15.56
CA ALA A 263 -2.73 -8.65 -16.08
C ALA A 263 -3.23 -9.79 -15.18
N GLU A 264 -2.32 -10.66 -14.71
CA GLU A 264 -2.67 -11.74 -13.77
C GLU A 264 -3.17 -11.18 -12.44
N LYS A 265 -2.58 -10.09 -11.95
CA LYS A 265 -3.04 -9.41 -10.72
C LYS A 265 -4.41 -8.77 -10.90
N ALA A 266 -4.64 -8.10 -12.01
CA ALA A 266 -5.93 -7.52 -12.35
C ALA A 266 -7.02 -8.61 -12.44
N GLN A 267 -6.70 -9.77 -13.03
CA GLN A 267 -7.63 -10.90 -13.08
C GLN A 267 -7.99 -11.40 -11.68
N THR A 268 -7.02 -11.57 -10.77
CA THR A 268 -7.32 -11.94 -9.38
C THR A 268 -8.24 -10.93 -8.69
N MET A 269 -8.04 -9.63 -8.91
CA MET A 269 -8.93 -8.60 -8.35
C MET A 269 -10.34 -8.70 -8.94
N GLU A 270 -10.46 -8.92 -10.25
CA GLU A 270 -11.75 -9.11 -10.91
C GLU A 270 -12.48 -10.35 -10.40
N ASP A 271 -11.77 -11.46 -10.21
CA ASP A 271 -12.33 -12.69 -9.64
C ASP A 271 -12.83 -12.46 -8.20
N MET A 272 -12.10 -11.69 -7.39
CA MET A 272 -12.53 -11.29 -6.05
C MET A 272 -13.78 -10.42 -6.09
N VAL A 273 -13.83 -9.42 -6.99
CA VAL A 273 -15.00 -8.56 -7.17
C VAL A 273 -16.23 -9.39 -7.50
N ASN A 274 -16.11 -10.28 -8.48
CA ASN A 274 -17.22 -11.12 -8.92
C ASN A 274 -17.65 -12.16 -7.89
N LYS A 275 -16.72 -12.65 -7.07
CA LYS A 275 -17.02 -13.62 -6.00
C LYS A 275 -17.68 -12.98 -4.78
N TRP A 276 -17.20 -11.83 -4.32
CA TRP A 276 -17.52 -11.30 -2.99
C TRP A 276 -18.19 -9.94 -2.97
N HIS A 277 -18.03 -9.12 -4.02
CA HIS A 277 -18.41 -7.71 -3.99
C HIS A 277 -19.63 -7.35 -4.85
N ARG A 278 -20.25 -8.30 -5.56
CA ARG A 278 -21.38 -8.00 -6.45
C ARG A 278 -22.70 -7.92 -5.68
N ARG A 279 -23.33 -6.74 -5.69
CA ARG A 279 -24.69 -6.52 -5.18
C ARG A 279 -25.51 -5.77 -6.22
N LEU A 280 -26.48 -6.45 -6.86
CA LEU A 280 -27.29 -5.88 -7.94
C LEU A 280 -26.43 -5.31 -9.11
N GLY A 281 -25.28 -5.93 -9.39
CA GLY A 281 -24.29 -5.45 -10.35
C GLY A 281 -23.36 -4.33 -9.85
N LEU A 282 -23.66 -3.71 -8.70
CA LEU A 282 -22.78 -2.76 -8.03
C LEU A 282 -21.53 -3.49 -7.50
N VAL A 283 -20.39 -2.82 -7.55
CA VAL A 283 -19.20 -3.19 -6.78
C VAL A 283 -19.37 -2.60 -5.40
N ALA A 284 -19.65 -3.46 -4.42
CA ALA A 284 -20.01 -3.09 -3.08
C ALA A 284 -18.99 -3.56 -2.05
N MET A 285 -18.95 -2.88 -0.91
CA MET A 285 -18.19 -3.35 0.24
C MET A 285 -18.77 -4.67 0.76
N CYS A 286 -17.91 -5.60 1.15
CA CYS A 286 -18.35 -6.84 1.78
C CYS A 286 -17.66 -7.04 3.13
N GLU A 287 -18.37 -7.67 4.05
CA GLU A 287 -17.86 -8.16 5.32
C GLU A 287 -17.73 -9.68 5.22
N LEU A 288 -16.50 -10.17 5.21
CA LEU A 288 -16.21 -11.60 5.19
C LEU A 288 -16.40 -12.20 6.59
N ASP A 289 -16.90 -13.42 6.66
CA ASP A 289 -17.00 -14.18 7.92
C ASP A 289 -15.63 -14.49 8.53
N ASP A 290 -14.67 -14.83 7.68
CA ASP A 290 -13.26 -15.00 8.01
C ASP A 290 -12.40 -14.28 6.96
N PRO A 291 -11.54 -13.32 7.34
CA PRO A 291 -10.72 -12.56 6.39
C PRO A 291 -9.55 -13.36 5.78
N GLU A 292 -9.21 -14.52 6.33
CA GLU A 292 -8.13 -15.39 5.85
C GLU A 292 -8.69 -16.57 5.03
N ASN A 293 -9.81 -17.14 5.48
CA ASN A 293 -10.45 -18.31 4.87
C ASN A 293 -11.98 -18.10 4.72
N PRO A 294 -12.42 -17.12 3.91
CA PRO A 294 -13.83 -16.76 3.83
C PRO A 294 -14.68 -17.88 3.27
N THR A 295 -15.77 -18.23 3.97
CA THR A 295 -16.79 -19.18 3.50
C THR A 295 -18.11 -18.50 3.15
N SER A 296 -18.34 -17.30 3.69
CA SER A 296 -19.52 -16.48 3.45
C SER A 296 -19.19 -15.00 3.54
N ALA A 297 -20.07 -14.15 3.00
CA ALA A 297 -19.93 -12.71 3.09
C ALA A 297 -21.30 -12.04 3.26
N ILE A 298 -21.32 -10.95 4.02
CA ILE A 298 -22.46 -10.03 4.07
C ILE A 298 -22.09 -8.85 3.19
N ILE A 299 -22.97 -8.49 2.25
CA ILE A 299 -22.77 -7.34 1.37
C ILE A 299 -23.82 -6.30 1.72
N PRO A 300 -23.55 -5.42 2.71
CA PRO A 300 -24.49 -4.39 3.10
C PRO A 300 -24.64 -3.34 1.99
N ASP A 301 -25.57 -2.39 2.18
CA ASP A 301 -25.47 -1.13 1.46
C ASP A 301 -24.25 -0.34 1.96
N SER A 302 -23.49 0.21 1.02
CA SER A 302 -22.54 1.29 1.31
C SER A 302 -23.07 2.59 0.72
N PRO A 303 -22.83 3.72 1.39
CA PRO A 303 -22.96 5.01 0.75
C PRO A 303 -22.16 5.07 -0.57
N ASN A 304 -21.00 4.40 -0.67
CA ASN A 304 -20.05 4.61 -1.78
C ASN A 304 -20.15 3.59 -2.93
N ASP A 305 -21.19 2.77 -2.98
CA ASP A 305 -21.31 1.72 -4.00
C ASP A 305 -21.34 2.28 -5.43
N GLY A 306 -21.96 3.45 -5.64
CA GLY A 306 -21.94 4.14 -6.94
C GLY A 306 -20.51 4.51 -7.37
N LEU A 307 -19.71 5.05 -6.46
CA LEU A 307 -18.32 5.44 -6.74
C LEU A 307 -17.44 4.24 -7.04
N TRP A 308 -17.49 3.19 -6.21
CA TRP A 308 -16.70 1.98 -6.43
C TRP A 308 -17.06 1.30 -7.76
N THR A 309 -18.36 1.24 -8.06
CA THR A 309 -18.85 0.73 -9.35
C THR A 309 -18.34 1.58 -10.51
N SER A 310 -18.30 2.91 -10.34
CA SER A 310 -17.82 3.80 -11.40
C SER A 310 -16.35 3.54 -11.77
N TYR A 311 -15.46 3.37 -10.78
CA TYR A 311 -14.06 3.04 -11.04
C TYR A 311 -13.89 1.68 -11.71
N HIS A 312 -14.71 0.71 -11.30
CA HIS A 312 -14.73 -0.61 -11.92
C HIS A 312 -15.20 -0.54 -13.39
N VAL A 313 -16.28 0.17 -13.68
CA VAL A 313 -16.77 0.37 -15.06
C VAL A 313 -15.72 1.05 -15.94
N VAL A 314 -15.03 2.07 -15.43
CA VAL A 314 -13.91 2.72 -16.14
C VAL A 314 -12.81 1.70 -16.44
N ALA A 315 -12.35 0.97 -15.42
CA ALA A 315 -11.28 -0.01 -15.57
C ALA A 315 -11.63 -1.09 -16.61
N MET A 316 -12.85 -1.62 -16.57
CA MET A 316 -13.32 -2.62 -17.52
C MET A 316 -13.50 -2.04 -18.94
N SER A 317 -13.99 -0.81 -19.07
CA SER A 317 -14.13 -0.13 -20.37
C SER A 317 -12.77 0.11 -21.04
N LEU A 318 -11.77 0.56 -20.25
CA LEU A 318 -10.40 0.72 -20.73
C LEU A 318 -9.75 -0.62 -21.10
N ALA A 319 -9.95 -1.66 -20.27
CA ALA A 319 -9.47 -3.00 -20.55
C ALA A 319 -10.05 -3.57 -21.84
N TYR A 320 -11.37 -3.42 -22.05
CA TYR A 320 -12.01 -3.81 -23.31
C TYR A 320 -11.48 -3.00 -24.49
N GLY A 321 -11.40 -1.67 -24.38
CA GLY A 321 -10.91 -0.81 -25.45
C GLY A 321 -9.44 -1.05 -25.82
N THR A 322 -8.67 -1.68 -24.93
CA THR A 322 -7.27 -2.07 -25.15
C THR A 322 -7.12 -3.48 -25.71
N THR A 323 -7.91 -4.42 -25.19
CA THR A 323 -7.71 -5.86 -25.47
C THR A 323 -8.72 -6.45 -26.47
N GLY A 324 -9.90 -5.84 -26.61
CA GLY A 324 -11.04 -6.39 -27.33
C GLY A 324 -11.71 -7.60 -26.66
N ASP A 325 -11.26 -8.00 -25.46
CA ASP A 325 -11.79 -9.19 -24.78
C ASP A 325 -13.19 -8.92 -24.22
N LYS A 326 -14.15 -9.72 -24.68
CA LYS A 326 -15.58 -9.59 -24.34
C LYS A 326 -15.86 -9.77 -22.84
N LYS A 327 -15.01 -10.43 -22.07
CA LYS A 327 -15.23 -10.55 -20.62
C LYS A 327 -15.26 -9.18 -19.93
N TYR A 328 -14.39 -8.27 -20.36
CA TYR A 328 -14.33 -6.90 -19.83
C TYR A 328 -15.54 -6.09 -20.27
N LEU A 329 -15.99 -6.28 -21.52
CA LEU A 329 -17.21 -5.66 -22.04
C LEU A 329 -18.43 -6.05 -21.20
N GLU A 330 -18.61 -7.35 -20.90
CA GLU A 330 -19.76 -7.82 -20.15
C GLU A 330 -19.70 -7.36 -18.68
N SER A 331 -18.52 -7.38 -18.06
CA SER A 331 -18.33 -6.85 -16.69
C SER A 331 -18.59 -5.34 -16.60
N ALA A 332 -18.15 -4.56 -17.61
CA ALA A 332 -18.46 -3.13 -17.71
C ALA A 332 -19.97 -2.87 -17.90
N LYS A 333 -20.65 -3.66 -18.74
CA LYS A 333 -22.11 -3.56 -18.95
C LYS A 333 -22.90 -3.83 -17.67
N GLU A 334 -22.50 -4.83 -16.89
CA GLU A 334 -23.13 -5.14 -15.60
C GLU A 334 -23.04 -3.95 -14.65
N GLY A 335 -21.84 -3.41 -14.44
CA GLY A 335 -21.65 -2.21 -13.61
C GLY A 335 -22.40 -0.99 -14.15
N MET A 336 -22.40 -0.77 -15.47
CA MET A 336 -23.11 0.35 -16.08
C MET A 336 -24.63 0.27 -15.89
N ARG A 337 -25.22 -0.94 -16.02
CA ARG A 337 -26.65 -1.15 -15.72
C ARG A 337 -26.96 -0.82 -14.26
N ALA A 338 -26.07 -1.18 -13.34
CA ALA A 338 -26.22 -0.88 -11.92
C ALA A 338 -26.13 0.63 -11.64
N MET A 339 -25.24 1.36 -12.32
CA MET A 339 -25.18 2.82 -12.22
C MET A 339 -26.43 3.50 -12.80
N ILE A 340 -26.96 3.01 -13.92
CA ILE A 340 -28.23 3.50 -14.50
C ILE A 340 -29.40 3.21 -13.55
N MET A 341 -29.39 2.07 -12.85
CA MET A 341 -30.38 1.78 -11.80
C MET A 341 -30.33 2.86 -10.71
N LEU A 342 -29.16 3.27 -10.22
CA LEU A 342 -29.03 4.36 -9.25
C LEU A 342 -29.59 5.69 -9.78
N GLN A 343 -29.44 5.99 -11.08
CA GLN A 343 -30.02 7.20 -11.67
C GLN A 343 -31.56 7.16 -11.74
N ASN A 344 -32.12 6.00 -12.04
CA ASN A 344 -33.54 5.88 -12.35
C ASN A 344 -34.41 5.55 -11.14
N VAL A 345 -33.83 4.96 -10.09
CA VAL A 345 -34.60 4.41 -8.96
C VAL A 345 -35.40 5.48 -8.20
N SER A 346 -34.92 6.73 -8.20
CA SER A 346 -35.64 7.84 -7.58
C SER A 346 -36.94 8.20 -8.32
N GLY A 347 -37.00 7.94 -9.63
CA GLY A 347 -38.06 8.44 -10.52
C GLY A 347 -38.02 9.97 -10.72
N ILE A 348 -37.02 10.66 -10.17
CA ILE A 348 -36.88 12.12 -10.25
C ILE A 348 -35.73 12.44 -11.21
N PRO A 349 -36.00 13.12 -12.34
CA PRO A 349 -34.95 13.49 -13.30
C PRO A 349 -33.80 14.25 -12.63
N GLY A 350 -32.57 13.77 -12.84
CA GLY A 350 -31.35 14.37 -12.32
C GLY A 350 -31.00 14.02 -10.87
N VAL A 351 -31.85 13.28 -10.15
CA VAL A 351 -31.55 12.81 -8.78
C VAL A 351 -31.01 11.39 -8.85
N ILE A 352 -29.70 11.28 -8.69
CA ILE A 352 -29.00 9.99 -8.54
C ILE A 352 -29.17 9.53 -7.11
N ALA A 353 -29.56 8.27 -6.91
CA ALA A 353 -29.63 7.67 -5.59
C ALA A 353 -28.23 7.36 -5.05
N ARG A 354 -28.05 7.59 -3.76
CA ARG A 354 -26.83 7.21 -3.01
C ARG A 354 -26.65 5.70 -2.96
N SER A 355 -27.74 4.99 -2.70
CA SER A 355 -27.77 3.54 -2.64
C SER A 355 -29.18 3.02 -2.91
N VAL A 356 -29.26 1.73 -3.22
CA VAL A 356 -30.51 1.04 -3.58
C VAL A 356 -30.51 -0.39 -3.03
N LEU A 357 -31.65 -0.83 -2.51
CA LEU A 357 -31.87 -2.18 -1.97
C LEU A 357 -33.27 -2.70 -2.31
N PRO A 358 -33.46 -4.03 -2.45
CA PRO A 358 -34.78 -4.63 -2.38
C PRO A 358 -35.45 -4.33 -1.04
N VAL A 359 -36.78 -4.22 -1.02
CA VAL A 359 -37.53 -3.84 0.19
C VAL A 359 -37.29 -4.79 1.37
N ASP A 360 -37.08 -6.07 1.07
CA ASP A 360 -36.85 -7.19 1.99
C ASP A 360 -35.37 -7.44 2.32
N HIS A 361 -34.44 -6.74 1.67
CA HIS A 361 -33.01 -6.89 1.96
C HIS A 361 -32.67 -6.31 3.35
N PRO A 362 -31.76 -6.94 4.11
CA PRO A 362 -31.21 -6.36 5.33
C PRO A 362 -30.66 -4.95 5.09
N LYS A 363 -30.97 -4.01 6.00
CA LYS A 363 -30.64 -2.58 5.87
C LYS A 363 -29.71 -2.16 6.98
N ASN A 364 -28.67 -1.40 6.65
CA ASN A 364 -27.87 -0.73 7.67
C ASN A 364 -28.55 0.58 8.08
N GLY A 365 -29.11 0.58 9.29
CA GLY A 365 -29.85 1.73 9.84
C GLY A 365 -31.25 1.90 9.26
N THR A 366 -32.07 2.68 9.97
CA THR A 366 -33.53 2.77 9.72
C THR A 366 -33.99 4.10 9.13
N LYS A 367 -33.10 5.07 8.93
CA LYS A 367 -33.45 6.45 8.52
C LYS A 367 -33.02 6.73 7.07
N GLY A 368 -33.83 7.49 6.34
CA GLY A 368 -33.49 8.01 5.01
C GLY A 368 -33.68 7.00 3.86
N TRP A 369 -34.52 5.98 4.02
CA TRP A 369 -34.91 5.09 2.93
C TRP A 369 -36.25 5.52 2.35
N ILE A 370 -36.26 5.75 1.04
CA ILE A 370 -37.43 6.17 0.27
C ILE A 370 -37.90 4.98 -0.56
N LEU A 371 -39.20 4.68 -0.53
CA LEU A 371 -39.79 3.62 -1.33
C LEU A 371 -39.90 4.06 -2.79
N THR A 372 -39.51 3.19 -3.70
CA THR A 372 -39.70 3.41 -5.14
C THR A 372 -41.17 3.47 -5.55
N PRO A 373 -41.51 4.14 -6.67
CA PRO A 373 -42.90 4.21 -7.16
C PRO A 373 -43.57 2.85 -7.36
N ASP A 374 -42.81 1.82 -7.78
CA ASP A 374 -43.32 0.46 -7.98
C ASP A 374 -43.32 -0.40 -6.71
N LYS A 375 -42.83 0.16 -5.59
CA LYS A 375 -42.74 -0.46 -4.27
C LYS A 375 -41.88 -1.73 -4.19
N LYS A 376 -40.98 -1.96 -5.16
CA LYS A 376 -40.09 -3.14 -5.16
C LYS A 376 -38.75 -2.88 -4.48
N MET A 377 -38.27 -1.65 -4.57
CA MET A 377 -36.97 -1.24 -4.03
C MET A 377 -37.11 -0.06 -3.06
N ILE A 378 -36.10 0.14 -2.24
CA ILE A 378 -35.85 1.34 -1.47
C ILE A 378 -34.54 1.98 -1.93
N TRP A 379 -34.45 3.29 -1.82
CA TRP A 379 -33.24 4.04 -2.16
C TRP A 379 -32.97 5.15 -1.13
N ARG A 380 -31.73 5.65 -1.08
CA ARG A 380 -31.35 6.78 -0.21
C ARG A 380 -31.02 8.02 -1.03
N ASP A 381 -31.46 9.17 -0.53
CA ASP A 381 -31.06 10.49 -1.01
C ASP A 381 -29.67 10.91 -0.47
N ASP A 382 -29.19 12.08 -0.90
CA ASP A 382 -27.91 12.69 -0.48
C ASP A 382 -26.62 12.03 -1.03
N THR A 383 -26.43 12.10 -2.35
CA THR A 383 -25.20 11.69 -3.04
C THR A 383 -24.12 12.77 -2.96
N SER A 384 -22.98 12.43 -2.35
CA SER A 384 -21.79 13.29 -2.27
C SER A 384 -21.19 13.59 -3.65
N SER A 385 -20.48 14.72 -3.78
CA SER A 385 -19.95 15.19 -5.05
C SER A 385 -18.95 14.25 -5.71
N ASP A 386 -18.12 13.55 -4.93
CA ASP A 386 -17.16 12.57 -5.42
C ASP A 386 -17.84 11.37 -6.10
N GLU A 387 -19.04 10.98 -5.67
CA GLU A 387 -19.84 9.97 -6.37
C GLU A 387 -20.35 10.48 -7.71
N ILE A 388 -20.81 11.72 -7.76
CA ILE A 388 -21.27 12.34 -9.02
C ILE A 388 -20.10 12.43 -10.01
N ASP A 389 -18.90 12.80 -9.55
CA ASP A 389 -17.68 12.83 -10.37
C ASP A 389 -17.35 11.43 -10.92
N GLY A 390 -17.46 10.40 -10.07
CA GLY A 390 -17.33 9.00 -10.49
C GLY A 390 -18.32 8.62 -11.59
N HIS A 391 -19.59 8.99 -11.44
CA HIS A 391 -20.62 8.76 -12.46
C HIS A 391 -20.26 9.38 -13.81
N PHE A 392 -19.87 10.66 -13.83
CA PHE A 392 -19.45 11.32 -15.07
C PHE A 392 -18.24 10.63 -15.71
N PHE A 393 -17.26 10.23 -14.89
CA PHE A 393 -16.07 9.55 -15.39
C PHE A 393 -16.41 8.19 -16.02
N ALA A 394 -17.26 7.40 -15.38
CA ALA A 394 -17.71 6.10 -15.89
C ALA A 394 -18.52 6.24 -17.18
N PHE A 395 -19.45 7.20 -17.27
CA PHE A 395 -20.23 7.41 -18.49
C PHE A 395 -19.35 7.80 -19.67
N TYR A 396 -18.38 8.69 -19.44
CA TYR A 396 -17.44 9.08 -20.48
C TYR A 396 -16.60 7.89 -20.96
N ALA A 397 -15.96 7.16 -20.03
CA ALA A 397 -15.10 6.03 -20.39
C ALA A 397 -15.88 4.90 -21.08
N TYR A 398 -17.08 4.59 -20.59
CA TYR A 398 -17.94 3.59 -21.20
C TYR A 398 -18.43 4.03 -22.58
N TRP A 399 -18.82 5.31 -22.76
CA TRP A 399 -19.22 5.81 -24.07
C TRP A 399 -18.07 5.73 -25.09
N GLU A 400 -16.89 6.23 -24.72
CA GLU A 400 -15.71 6.27 -25.60
C GLU A 400 -15.23 4.88 -26.05
N HIS A 401 -15.27 3.90 -25.16
CA HIS A 401 -14.67 2.59 -25.41
C HIS A 401 -15.67 1.47 -25.71
N ILE A 402 -16.94 1.64 -25.34
CA ILE A 402 -17.97 0.61 -25.51
C ILE A 402 -19.15 1.13 -26.33
N ALA A 403 -19.84 2.19 -25.92
CA ALA A 403 -21.15 2.52 -26.49
C ALA A 403 -21.12 3.26 -27.84
N ARG A 404 -20.02 3.94 -28.17
CA ARG A 404 -19.87 4.66 -29.45
C ARG A 404 -19.65 3.74 -30.66
N HIS A 405 -19.24 2.50 -30.42
CA HIS A 405 -18.84 1.50 -31.41
C HIS A 405 -19.85 0.35 -31.43
#